data_AF-A0A413NC69-F1
#
_entry.id   AF-A0A413NC69-F1
#
_cell.length_a   1.000
_cell.length_b   1.000
_cell.length_c   1.000
_cell.angle_alpha   90.00
_cell.angle_beta   90.00
_cell.angle_gamma   90.00
#
_symmetry.space_group_name_H-M   'P 1'
#
loop_
_entity.id
_entity.type
_entity.pdbx_description
1 polymer ?
#
loop_
_entity_poly.entity_id
_entity_poly.type
_entity_poly.pdbx_seq_one_letter_code
_entity_poly.pdbx_strand_id
1 'polypeptide(L)'
;MKGVHELLPISMAGDGARRMINIISSIASEDYNIVMIDEFDNGLHYSAHKLMWKILLKFIENRNIQLFVTTHNIECIQSLKTVLQNDETLQDLANVYNIVSTKLKGFQAYKYSFNELKEAINNEIEIRQ
;
A
#
# COMPACT_ATOMS: atom_id res chain seq x y z
N MET A 1 18.95 17.35 9.11
CA MET A 1 19.69 18.17 8.13
C MET A 1 18.96 19.50 7.96
N LYS A 2 19.43 20.57 8.62
CA LYS A 2 18.98 21.94 8.35
C LYS A 2 20.09 22.63 7.53
N GLY A 3 19.75 23.28 6.42
CA GLY A 3 20.68 24.13 5.68
C GLY A 3 21.16 23.62 4.31
N VAL A 4 20.54 22.60 3.72
CA VAL A 4 20.85 22.21 2.33
C VAL A 4 19.89 22.95 1.39
N HIS A 5 20.42 23.89 0.62
CA HIS A 5 19.68 24.66 -0.40
C HIS A 5 19.94 24.15 -1.83
N GLU A 6 20.59 22.99 -1.96
CA GLU A 6 20.96 22.39 -3.24
C GLU A 6 20.23 21.06 -3.46
N LEU A 7 20.05 20.69 -4.73
CA LEU A 7 19.51 19.39 -5.10
C LEU A 7 20.46 18.29 -4.63
N LEU A 8 19.93 17.35 -3.85
CA LEU A 8 20.70 16.21 -3.37
C LEU A 8 20.57 15.03 -4.35
N PRO A 9 21.67 14.31 -4.64
CA PRO A 9 21.62 13.05 -5.36
C PRO A 9 20.68 12.05 -4.67
N ILE A 10 19.85 11.35 -5.45
CA ILE A 10 18.96 10.29 -4.93
C ILE A 10 19.74 9.15 -4.25
N SER A 11 21.00 8.94 -4.64
CA SER A 11 21.95 8.02 -4.00
C SER A 11 22.35 8.42 -2.57
N MET A 12 21.87 9.56 -2.05
CA MET A 12 22.01 9.93 -0.65
C MET A 12 20.72 9.68 0.16
N ALA A 13 19.59 9.41 -0.51
CA ALA A 13 18.34 9.05 0.15
C ALA A 13 18.41 7.62 0.70
N GLY A 14 17.65 7.32 1.76
CA GLY A 14 17.49 5.95 2.26
C GLY A 14 16.70 5.07 1.28
N ASP A 15 16.84 3.75 1.38
CA ASP A 15 16.28 2.81 0.41
C ASP A 15 14.76 2.93 0.25
N GLY A 16 14.01 3.14 1.33
CA GLY A 16 12.57 3.36 1.25
C GLY A 16 12.18 4.59 0.42
N ALA A 17 12.92 5.70 0.56
CA ALA A 17 12.68 6.90 -0.23
C ALA A 17 13.03 6.68 -1.72
N ARG A 18 14.15 6.00 -2.00
CA ARG A 18 14.53 5.62 -3.38
C ARG A 18 13.47 4.74 -4.02
N ARG A 19 12.99 3.74 -3.28
CA ARG A 19 11.96 2.81 -3.75
C ARG A 19 10.65 3.52 -4.06
N MET A 20 10.22 4.44 -3.20
CA MET A 20 9.02 5.24 -3.43
C MET A 20 9.16 6.12 -4.68
N ILE A 21 10.30 6.80 -4.84
CA ILE A 21 10.56 7.62 -6.04
C ILE A 21 10.56 6.75 -7.29
N ASN A 22 11.18 5.56 -7.24
CA ASN A 22 11.19 4.63 -8.36
C ASN A 22 9.76 4.19 -8.74
N ILE A 23 8.95 3.78 -7.76
CA ILE A 23 7.55 3.38 -8.00
C ILE A 23 6.77 4.53 -8.64
N ILE A 24 6.79 5.71 -8.04
CA ILE A 24 6.03 6.87 -8.54
C ILE A 24 6.53 7.29 -9.93
N SER A 25 7.85 7.34 -10.12
CA SER A 25 8.45 7.73 -11.40
C SER A 25 8.09 6.75 -12.50
N SER A 26 8.12 5.44 -12.24
CA SER A 26 7.72 4.43 -13.22
C SER A 26 6.26 4.62 -13.62
N ILE A 27 5.35 4.69 -12.65
CA ILE A 27 3.91 4.84 -12.92
C ILE A 27 3.61 6.20 -13.60
N ALA A 28 4.42 7.22 -13.37
CA ALA A 28 4.24 8.55 -13.97
C ALA A 28 4.79 8.69 -15.40
N SER A 29 5.79 7.89 -15.75
CA SER A 29 6.51 8.01 -17.04
C SER A 29 5.85 7.27 -18.19
N GLU A 30 4.98 6.31 -17.89
CA GLU A 30 4.30 5.47 -18.88
C GLU A 30 2.79 5.37 -18.60
N ASP A 31 2.02 5.02 -19.62
CA ASP A 31 0.58 4.81 -19.52
C ASP A 31 0.28 3.33 -19.23
N TYR A 32 0.50 2.93 -17.98
CA TYR A 32 0.13 1.60 -17.52
C TYR A 32 -1.36 1.50 -17.20
N ASN A 33 -2.01 0.44 -17.65
CA ASN A 33 -3.36 0.09 -17.21
C ASN A 33 -3.36 -0.75 -15.92
N ILE A 34 -2.28 -1.50 -15.68
CA ILE A 34 -2.12 -2.41 -14.54
C ILE A 34 -0.74 -2.22 -13.93
N VAL A 35 -0.67 -2.11 -12.60
CA VAL A 35 0.58 -2.04 -11.83
C VAL A 35 0.56 -3.11 -10.75
N MET A 36 1.68 -3.82 -10.60
CA MET A 36 1.87 -4.84 -9.57
C MET A 36 3.09 -4.48 -8.73
N ILE A 37 2.94 -4.40 -7.41
CA ILE A 37 4.03 -4.08 -6.49
C ILE A 37 4.13 -5.17 -5.43
N ASP A 38 5.22 -5.91 -5.46
CA ASP A 38 5.53 -6.90 -4.43
C ASP A 38 6.16 -6.22 -3.21
N GLU A 39 5.83 -6.71 -2.01
CA GLU A 39 6.27 -6.20 -0.71
C GLU A 39 6.18 -4.67 -0.58
N PHE A 40 5.02 -4.09 -0.89
CA PHE A 40 4.82 -2.65 -1.09
C PHE A 40 5.45 -1.73 -0.03
N ASP A 41 5.55 -2.18 1.22
CA ASP A 41 6.08 -1.42 2.35
C ASP A 41 7.56 -1.71 2.71
N ASN A 42 8.22 -2.64 2.02
CA ASN A 42 9.62 -2.98 2.25
C ASN A 42 10.54 -1.75 2.22
N GLY A 43 11.39 -1.63 3.25
CA GLY A 43 12.34 -0.52 3.44
C GLY A 43 11.73 0.79 3.94
N LEU A 44 10.42 0.83 4.21
CA LEU A 44 9.73 2.03 4.70
C LEU A 44 9.37 1.90 6.18
N HIS A 45 9.76 2.92 6.95
CA HIS A 45 9.27 3.09 8.30
C HIS A 45 7.75 3.34 8.29
N TYR A 46 7.02 2.79 9.26
CA TYR A 46 5.56 2.80 9.32
C TYR A 46 4.93 4.20 9.23
N SER A 47 5.64 5.21 9.72
CA SER A 47 5.20 6.61 9.65
C SER A 47 5.02 7.12 8.21
N ALA A 48 5.65 6.47 7.23
CA ALA A 48 5.54 6.83 5.81
C ALA A 48 4.39 6.11 5.07
N HIS A 49 3.90 4.96 5.57
CA HIS A 49 2.93 4.14 4.83
C HIS A 49 1.63 4.89 4.52
N LYS A 50 1.11 5.66 5.49
CA LYS A 50 -0.10 6.48 5.31
C LYS A 50 0.04 7.51 4.19
N LEU A 51 1.20 8.18 4.12
CA LEU A 51 1.47 9.15 3.06
C LEU A 51 1.58 8.46 1.70
N MET A 52 2.26 7.31 1.67
CA MET A 52 2.45 6.53 0.45
C MET A 52 1.12 6.06 -0.14
N TRP A 53 0.22 5.51 0.68
CA TRP A 53 -1.12 5.12 0.26
C TRP A 53 -1.91 6.28 -0.33
N LYS A 54 -1.90 7.45 0.33
CA LYS A 54 -2.59 8.65 -0.19
C LYS A 54 -2.09 9.06 -1.57
N ILE A 55 -0.76 9.08 -1.75
CA ILE A 55 -0.16 9.46 -3.03
C ILE A 55 -0.54 8.44 -4.10
N LEU A 56 -0.41 7.16 -3.81
CA LEU A 56 -0.63 6.09 -4.79
C LEU A 56 -2.10 5.96 -5.18
N LEU A 57 -3.03 5.94 -4.21
CA LEU A 57 -4.48 5.85 -4.48
C LEU A 57 -4.96 7.02 -5.34
N LYS A 58 -4.53 8.25 -5.02
CA LYS A 58 -4.84 9.42 -5.83
C LYS A 58 -4.26 9.31 -7.25
N PHE A 59 -3.07 8.73 -7.39
CA PHE A 59 -2.44 8.59 -8.71
C PHE A 59 -3.21 7.60 -9.58
N ILE A 60 -3.55 6.43 -9.04
CA ILE A 60 -4.24 5.37 -9.79
C ILE A 60 -5.68 5.76 -10.12
N GLU A 61 -6.37 6.50 -9.25
CA GLU A 61 -7.71 7.02 -9.51
C GLU A 61 -7.69 8.01 -10.68
N ASN A 62 -6.78 9.00 -10.66
CA ASN A 62 -6.67 10.01 -11.71
C ASN A 62 -6.26 9.44 -13.07
N ARG A 63 -5.55 8.30 -13.08
CA ARG A 63 -5.07 7.65 -14.31
C ARG A 63 -5.83 6.39 -14.69
N ASN A 64 -6.87 6.02 -13.94
CA ASN A 64 -7.64 4.80 -14.16
C ASN A 64 -6.76 3.52 -14.23
N ILE A 65 -5.87 3.37 -13.25
CA ILE A 65 -4.91 2.25 -13.16
C ILE A 65 -5.42 1.21 -12.18
N GLN A 66 -5.37 -0.08 -12.56
CA GLN A 66 -5.59 -1.18 -11.63
C GLN A 66 -4.30 -1.50 -10.87
N LEU A 67 -4.34 -1.40 -9.54
CA LEU A 67 -3.20 -1.67 -8.68
C LEU A 67 -3.36 -2.99 -7.93
N PHE A 68 -2.34 -3.84 -8.00
CA PHE A 68 -2.17 -5.00 -7.13
C PHE A 68 -0.94 -4.80 -6.26
N VAL A 69 -1.09 -4.98 -4.95
CA VAL A 69 0.04 -4.96 -4.03
C VAL A 69 0.02 -6.16 -3.11
N THR A 70 1.20 -6.60 -2.71
CA THR A 70 1.38 -7.58 -1.64
C THR A 70 2.06 -6.88 -0.46
N THR A 71 1.76 -7.36 0.75
CA THR A 71 2.45 -6.92 1.96
C THR A 71 2.33 -8.02 3.00
N HIS A 72 3.40 -8.22 3.77
CA HIS A 72 3.38 -9.04 4.97
C HIS A 72 3.26 -8.18 6.24
N ASN A 73 3.00 -6.88 6.12
CA ASN A 73 3.05 -5.91 7.22
C ASN A 73 1.66 -5.38 7.60
N ILE A 74 1.21 -5.63 8.85
CA ILE A 74 -0.08 -5.13 9.33
C ILE A 74 -0.10 -3.61 9.43
N GLU A 75 1.02 -2.97 9.72
CA GLU A 75 1.09 -1.51 9.82
C GLU A 75 0.78 -0.88 8.46
N CYS A 76 1.21 -1.52 7.37
CA CYS A 76 0.86 -1.15 6.02
C CYS A 76 -0.67 -1.27 5.78
N ILE A 77 -1.28 -2.40 6.19
CA ILE A 77 -2.73 -2.62 6.06
C ILE A 77 -3.54 -1.67 6.97
N GLN A 78 -3.09 -1.41 8.19
CA GLN A 78 -3.70 -0.45 9.14
C GLN A 78 -3.63 0.97 8.60
N SER A 79 -2.51 1.33 7.98
CA SER A 79 -2.37 2.63 7.32
C SER A 79 -3.31 2.76 6.12
N LEU A 80 -3.50 1.69 5.32
CA LEU A 80 -4.51 1.64 4.26
C LEU A 80 -5.91 1.88 4.83
N LYS A 81 -6.33 1.11 5.85
CA LYS A 81 -7.61 1.31 6.56
C LYS A 81 -7.77 2.77 6.98
N THR A 82 -6.72 3.36 7.56
CA THR A 82 -6.75 4.77 8.00
C THR A 82 -6.96 5.73 6.84
N VAL A 83 -6.36 5.48 5.67
CA VAL A 83 -6.57 6.34 4.48
C VAL A 83 -8.00 6.20 3.97
N LEU A 84 -8.50 4.97 3.80
CA LEU A 84 -9.87 4.69 3.34
C LEU A 84 -10.94 5.23 4.31
N GLN A 85 -10.67 5.21 5.61
CA GLN A 85 -11.59 5.77 6.60
C GLN A 85 -11.71 7.30 6.53
N ASN A 86 -10.68 7.99 6.02
CA ASN A 86 -10.68 9.45 5.88
C ASN A 86 -11.26 9.92 4.54
N ASP A 87 -11.56 9.00 3.62
CA ASP A 87 -12.06 9.32 2.29
C ASP A 87 -13.00 8.21 1.79
N GLU A 88 -14.32 8.46 1.91
CA GLU A 88 -15.35 7.48 1.56
C GLU A 88 -15.31 7.08 0.09
N THR A 89 -14.87 7.96 -0.82
CA THR A 89 -14.81 7.65 -2.26
C THR A 89 -13.80 6.55 -2.57
N LEU A 90 -12.77 6.41 -1.73
CA LEU A 90 -11.73 5.39 -1.89
C LEU A 90 -12.13 4.03 -1.32
N GLN A 91 -13.16 3.94 -0.48
CA GLN A 91 -13.53 2.70 0.20
C GLN A 91 -13.93 1.59 -0.77
N ASP A 92 -14.64 1.94 -1.85
CA ASP A 92 -15.04 1.01 -2.90
C ASP A 92 -13.88 0.66 -3.86
N LEU A 93 -12.83 1.46 -3.87
CA LEU A 93 -11.65 1.27 -4.72
C LEU A 93 -10.75 0.14 -4.22
N ALA A 94 -10.75 -0.14 -2.91
CA ALA A 94 -9.80 -1.06 -2.29
C ALA A 94 -10.47 -2.38 -1.87
N ASN A 95 -9.90 -3.49 -2.30
CA ASN A 95 -10.25 -4.83 -1.83
C ASN A 95 -9.01 -5.49 -1.24
N VAL A 96 -9.13 -6.04 -0.04
CA VAL A 96 -8.01 -6.74 0.62
C VAL A 96 -8.26 -8.25 0.58
N TYR A 97 -7.23 -9.00 0.24
CA TYR A 97 -7.27 -10.45 0.18
C TYR A 97 -6.22 -11.01 1.13
N ASN A 98 -6.64 -11.88 2.05
CA ASN A 98 -5.72 -12.67 2.88
C ASN A 98 -5.62 -14.09 2.29
N ILE A 99 -4.41 -14.58 2.07
CA ILE A 99 -4.16 -15.93 1.56
C ILE A 99 -3.65 -16.79 2.71
N VAL A 100 -4.39 -17.84 3.07
CA VAL A 100 -4.09 -18.69 4.24
C VAL A 100 -4.03 -20.15 3.83
N SER A 101 -3.02 -20.88 4.31
CA SER A 101 -2.94 -22.34 4.16
C SER A 101 -3.73 -23.04 5.26
N THR A 102 -4.83 -23.69 4.88
CA THR A 102 -5.69 -24.43 5.81
C THR A 102 -5.36 -25.92 5.80
N LYS A 103 -5.47 -26.58 6.96
CA LYS A 103 -5.19 -28.01 7.11
C LYS A 103 -6.05 -28.92 6.22
N LEU A 104 -7.29 -28.51 5.93
CA LEU A 104 -8.27 -29.34 5.23
C LEU A 104 -8.48 -28.95 3.77
N LYS A 105 -8.36 -27.66 3.42
CA LYS A 105 -8.67 -27.13 2.09
C LYS A 105 -7.45 -26.58 1.34
N GLY A 106 -6.24 -26.71 1.91
CA GLY A 106 -5.04 -26.10 1.34
C GLY A 106 -5.12 -24.57 1.37
N PHE A 107 -4.47 -23.91 0.41
CA PHE A 107 -4.51 -22.44 0.28
C PHE A 107 -5.90 -21.93 -0.05
N GLN A 108 -6.36 -20.94 0.71
CA GLN A 108 -7.65 -20.26 0.55
C GLN A 108 -7.43 -18.74 0.53
N ALA A 109 -8.25 -18.03 -0.24
CA ALA A 109 -8.25 -16.57 -0.28
C ALA A 109 -9.52 -16.02 0.35
N TYR A 110 -9.37 -15.17 1.36
CA TYR A 110 -10.46 -14.48 2.05
C TYR A 110 -10.47 -13.03 1.63
N LYS A 111 -11.58 -12.59 1.04
CA LYS A 111 -11.81 -11.20 0.65
C LYS A 111 -12.36 -10.41 1.83
N TYR A 112 -11.85 -9.21 2.04
CA TYR A 112 -12.35 -8.23 2.99
C TYR A 112 -12.75 -6.96 2.23
N SER A 113 -14.02 -6.58 2.33
CA SER A 113 -14.47 -5.21 2.07
C SER A 113 -13.86 -4.24 3.10
N PHE A 114 -13.98 -2.93 2.87
CA PHE A 114 -13.50 -1.95 3.84
C PHE A 114 -14.10 -2.15 5.24
N ASN A 115 -15.41 -2.42 5.34
CA ASN A 115 -16.08 -2.63 6.63
C ASN A 115 -15.57 -3.90 7.33
N GLU A 116 -15.43 -5.00 6.60
CA GLU A 116 -14.89 -6.25 7.15
C GLU A 116 -13.42 -6.09 7.57
N LEU A 117 -12.62 -5.38 6.77
CA LEU A 117 -11.23 -5.07 7.09
C LEU A 117 -11.12 -4.22 8.35
N LYS A 118 -11.97 -3.19 8.48
CA LYS A 118 -12.02 -2.31 9.64
C LYS A 118 -12.34 -3.11 10.91
N GLU A 119 -13.36 -3.96 10.87
CA GLU A 119 -13.73 -4.82 12.00
C GLU A 119 -12.65 -5.84 12.32
N ALA A 120 -12.05 -6.47 11.30
CA ALA A 120 -10.97 -7.43 11.51
C ALA A 120 -9.76 -6.78 12.20
N ILE A 121 -9.36 -5.57 11.77
CA ILE A 121 -8.27 -4.83 12.40
C ILE A 121 -8.62 -4.39 13.83
N ASN A 122 -9.85 -3.91 14.07
CA ASN A 122 -10.26 -3.42 15.38
C ASN A 122 -10.37 -4.54 16.42
N ASN A 123 -10.76 -5.73 15.99
CA ASN A 123 -10.90 -6.90 16.85
C ASN A 123 -9.62 -7.74 16.92
N GLU A 124 -8.49 -7.23 16.41
CA GLU A 124 -7.20 -7.92 16.32
C GLU A 124 -7.32 -9.33 15.70
N ILE A 125 -8.30 -9.51 14.80
CA ILE A 125 -8.44 -10.75 14.04
C ILE A 125 -7.20 -10.88 13.17
N GLU A 126 -6.54 -12.03 13.24
CA GLU A 126 -5.31 -12.28 12.53
C GLU A 126 -5.58 -12.29 11.00
N ILE A 127 -5.32 -11.16 10.35
CA ILE A 127 -5.41 -11.00 8.88
C ILE A 127 -4.08 -11.41 8.21
N ARG A 128 -3.18 -12.06 8.95
CA ARG A 128 -1.88 -12.54 8.46
C ARG A 128 -1.65 -13.97 8.93
N GLN A 129 -1.42 -14.90 8.01
CA GLN A 129 -0.77 -16.19 8.27
C GLN A 129 0.25 -16.48 7.19
#